data_AF-A0A8T7CTE4-F1
#
_entry.id   AF-A0A8T7CTE4-F1
#
_cell.length_a   1.000
_cell.length_b   1.000
_cell.length_c   1.000
_cell.angle_alpha   90.00
_cell.angle_beta   90.00
_cell.angle_gamma   90.00
#
_symmetry.space_group_name_H-M   'P 1'
#
loop_
_entity.id
_entity.type
_entity.pdbx_description
1 polymer ?
#
loop_
_entity_poly.entity_id
_entity_poly.type
_entity_poly.pdbx_seq_one_letter_code
_entity_poly.pdbx_strand_id
1 'polypeptide(L)' 'MSPRADKQERGSRRQVILEALARELEEKPGERITTAQLARAVGVSEAALYRHFPSKAKMFEGLIEFVEETVFSLAN' A
#
# COMPACT_ATOMS: atom_id res chain seq x y z
N MET A 1 25.55 18.27 -10.04
CA MET A 1 24.92 17.01 -10.50
C MET A 1 24.91 16.07 -9.31
N SER A 2 23.83 16.08 -8.50
CA SER A 2 23.79 15.33 -7.24
C SER A 2 23.05 14.00 -7.44
N PRO A 3 23.65 12.85 -7.10
CA PRO A 3 22.97 11.56 -7.17
C PRO A 3 22.13 11.40 -5.90
N ARG A 4 20.93 11.99 -5.91
CA ARG A 4 19.90 11.76 -4.87
C ARG A 4 18.63 11.11 -5.42
N ALA A 5 18.60 10.79 -6.71
CA ALA A 5 17.38 10.33 -7.38
C ALA A 5 17.13 8.81 -7.28
N ASP A 6 18.10 7.97 -6.91
CA ASP A 6 17.96 6.52 -7.11
C ASP A 6 17.33 5.77 -5.90
N LYS A 7 17.16 6.44 -4.75
CA LYS A 7 16.48 5.83 -3.57
C LYS A 7 14.99 6.15 -3.47
N GLN A 8 14.49 7.04 -4.33
CA GLN A 8 13.08 7.46 -4.38
C GLN A 8 12.27 6.70 -5.44
N GLU A 9 12.91 5.93 -6.33
CA GLU A 9 12.22 5.26 -7.46
C GLU A 9 11.53 3.95 -7.07
N ARG A 10 11.77 3.42 -5.87
CA ARG A 10 11.02 2.29 -5.32
C ARG A 10 10.36 2.77 -4.02
N GLY A 11 9.07 3.07 -4.09
CA GLY A 11 8.27 3.42 -2.90
C GLY A 11 8.54 2.45 -1.75
N SER A 12 8.42 2.92 -0.51
CA SER A 12 8.63 2.06 0.65
C SER A 12 7.77 0.79 0.52
N ARG A 13 8.22 -0.36 1.05
CA ARG A 13 7.41 -1.59 0.94
C ARG A 13 5.99 -1.39 1.50
N ARG A 14 5.86 -0.55 2.54
CA ARG A 14 4.57 -0.10 3.09
C ARG A 14 3.72 0.58 2.02
N GLN A 15 4.28 1.54 1.28
CA GLN A 15 3.58 2.24 0.20
C GLN A 15 3.12 1.30 -0.92
N VAL A 16 4.00 0.41 -1.39
CA VAL A 16 3.65 -0.57 -2.44
C VAL A 16 2.47 -1.47 -2.01
N ILE A 17 2.40 -1.83 -0.72
CA ILE A 17 1.27 -2.59 -0.17
C ILE A 17 -0.02 -1.75 -0.19
N LEU A 18 0.05 -0.47 0.17
CA LEU A 18 -1.11 0.43 0.17
C LEU A 18 -1.64 0.68 -1.24
N GLU A 19 -0.75 0.90 -2.21
CA GLU A 19 -1.10 1.03 -3.63
C GLU A 19 -1.76 -0.24 -4.17
N ALA A 20 -1.22 -1.41 -3.84
CA ALA A 20 -1.83 -2.69 -4.23
C ALA A 20 -3.20 -2.89 -3.57
N LEU A 21 -3.37 -2.48 -2.31
CA LEU A 21 -4.66 -2.56 -1.62
C LEU A 21 -5.70 -1.61 -2.24
N ALA A 22 -5.31 -0.38 -2.56
CA ALA A 22 -6.17 0.58 -3.26
C ALA A 22 -6.64 0.03 -4.60
N ARG A 23 -5.70 -0.53 -5.37
CA ARG A 23 -5.98 -1.12 -6.69
C ARG A 23 -6.94 -2.30 -6.60
N GLU A 24 -6.75 -3.21 -5.66
CA GLU A 24 -7.66 -4.36 -5.49
C GLU A 24 -9.09 -3.91 -5.09
N LEU A 25 -9.22 -2.84 -4.30
CA LEU A 25 -10.51 -2.26 -3.94
C LEU A 25 -11.22 -1.60 -5.14
N GLU A 26 -10.46 -0.97 -6.02
CA GLU A 26 -10.95 -0.35 -7.26
C GLU A 26 -11.38 -1.41 -8.28
N GLU A 27 -10.53 -2.40 -8.54
CA GLU A 27 -10.77 -3.43 -9.55
C GLU A 27 -11.89 -4.40 -9.16
N LYS A 28 -12.13 -4.59 -7.85
CA LYS A 28 -13.12 -5.56 -7.32
C LYS A 28 -14.02 -4.94 -6.26
N PRO A 29 -14.93 -4.01 -6.62
CA PRO A 29 -15.79 -3.34 -5.67
C PRO A 29 -16.69 -4.33 -4.92
N GLY A 30 -16.67 -4.27 -3.59
CA GLY A 30 -17.50 -5.12 -2.73
C GLY A 30 -17.02 -6.56 -2.57
N GLU A 31 -15.95 -6.97 -3.26
CA GLU A 31 -15.34 -8.27 -3.03
C GLU A 31 -14.52 -8.31 -1.74
N ARG A 32 -14.44 -9.50 -1.14
CA ARG A 32 -13.66 -9.71 0.08
C ARG A 32 -12.17 -9.71 -0.26
N ILE A 33 -11.48 -8.64 0.13
CA ILE A 33 -10.00 -8.61 0.12
C ILE A 33 -9.44 -9.60 1.14
N THR A 34 -8.51 -10.47 0.71
CA THR A 34 -7.73 -11.33 1.61
C THR A 34 -6.26 -10.93 1.63
N THR A 35 -5.61 -11.12 2.78
CA THR A 35 -4.17 -10.85 2.96
C THR A 35 -3.30 -11.75 2.09
N ALA A 36 -3.73 -12.99 1.82
CA ALA A 36 -3.06 -13.89 0.88
C ALA A 36 -3.14 -13.43 -0.58
N GLN A 37 -4.24 -12.80 -1.02
CA GLN A 37 -4.33 -12.19 -2.35
C GLN A 37 -3.43 -10.95 -2.43
N LEU A 38 -3.49 -10.08 -1.42
CA LEU A 38 -2.68 -8.86 -1.38
C LEU A 38 -1.17 -9.17 -1.35
N ALA A 39 -0.75 -10.16 -0.56
CA ALA A 39 0.64 -10.60 -0.52
C ALA A 39 1.12 -11.11 -1.89
N ARG A 40 0.26 -11.86 -2.61
CA ARG A 40 0.52 -12.29 -3.99
C ARG A 40 0.64 -11.12 -4.97
N ALA A 41 -0.28 -10.14 -4.89
CA ALA A 41 -0.24 -8.95 -5.74
C ALA A 41 1.05 -8.14 -5.56
N VAL A 42 1.58 -8.07 -4.33
CA VAL A 42 2.82 -7.35 -3.98
C VAL A 42 4.09 -8.20 -4.20
N GLY A 43 3.95 -9.50 -4.51
CA GLY A 43 5.07 -10.42 -4.71
C GLY A 43 5.85 -10.74 -3.43
N VAL A 44 5.15 -10.88 -2.29
CA VAL A 44 5.75 -11.22 -0.99
C VAL A 44 5.00 -12.36 -0.31
N SER A 45 5.64 -13.02 0.66
CA SER A 45 4.93 -13.94 1.56
C SER A 45 3.94 -13.18 2.46
N GLU A 46 2.86 -13.84 2.88
CA GLU A 46 1.90 -13.26 3.83
C GLU A 46 2.56 -12.89 5.18
N ALA A 47 3.50 -13.71 5.66
CA ALA A 47 4.30 -13.37 6.85
C ALA A 47 5.14 -12.09 6.69
N ALA A 48 5.60 -11.80 5.47
CA ALA A 48 6.33 -10.56 5.17
C ALA A 48 5.39 -9.35 5.13
N LEU A 49 4.17 -9.53 4.63
CA LEU A 49 3.12 -8.51 4.68
C LEU A 49 2.87 -8.08 6.14
N TYR A 50 2.76 -9.04 7.05
CA TYR A 50 2.53 -8.77 8.48
C TYR A 50 3.66 -8.02 9.20
N ARG A 51 4.90 -8.05 8.68
CA ARG A 51 5.99 -7.23 9.23
C ARG A 51 5.80 -5.74 8.97
N HIS A 52 5.05 -5.38 7.93
CA HIS A 52 4.75 -3.98 7.61
C HIS A 52 3.42 -3.53 8.21
N PHE A 53 2.45 -4.44 8.29
CA PHE A 53 1.14 -4.18 8.86
C PHE A 53 0.72 -5.32 9.78
N PRO A 54 0.68 -5.11 11.10
CA PRO A 54 0.47 -6.19 12.07
C PRO A 54 -0.94 -6.80 12.00
N SER A 55 -1.89 -6.15 11.32
CA SER A 55 -3.23 -6.68 11.09
C SER A 55 -3.81 -6.16 9.77
N LYS A 56 -4.85 -6.83 9.27
CA LYS A 56 -5.63 -6.34 8.13
C LYS A 56 -6.22 -4.95 8.43
N ALA A 57 -6.75 -4.73 9.64
CA ALA A 57 -7.30 -3.43 10.03
C ALA A 57 -6.25 -2.30 9.90
N LYS A 58 -5.01 -2.55 10.35
CA LYS A 58 -3.91 -1.58 10.21
C LYS A 58 -3.52 -1.30 8.76
N MET A 59 -3.75 -2.23 7.83
CA MET A 59 -3.57 -1.98 6.39
C MET A 59 -4.60 -0.97 5.88
N PHE A 60 -5.87 -1.09 6.30
CA PHE A 60 -6.94 -0.18 5.91
C PHE A 60 -6.79 1.19 6.57
N GLU A 61 -6.43 1.26 7.85
CA GLU A 61 -6.11 2.52 8.53
C GLU A 61 -4.98 3.25 7.78
N GLY A 62 -3.88 2.54 7.47
CA GLY A 62 -2.78 3.13 6.71
C GLY A 62 -3.15 3.56 5.29
N LEU A 63 -4.13 2.90 4.67
CA LEU A 63 -4.65 3.32 3.36
C LEU A 63 -5.45 4.61 3.47
N ILE A 64 -6.28 4.75 4.49
CA ILE A 64 -7.06 5.97 4.73
C ILE A 64 -6.10 7.15 4.95
N GLU A 65 -5.10 6.99 5.83
CA GLU A 65 -4.04 7.99 6.05
C GLU A 65 -3.35 8.39 4.73
N PHE A 66 -2.97 7.40 3.92
CA PHE A 66 -2.30 7.64 2.64
C PHE A 66 -3.18 8.41 1.64
N VAL A 67 -4.48 8.08 1.57
CA VAL A 67 -5.44 8.78 0.71
C VAL A 67 -5.67 10.20 1.21
N GLU A 68 -5.82 10.40 2.51
CA GLU A 68 -5.95 11.73 3.13
C GLU A 68 -4.75 12.60 2.79
N GLU A 69 -3.52 12.12 3.02
CA GLU A 69 -2.29 12.84 2.68
C GLU A 69 -2.23 13.21 1.19
N THR A 70 -2.61 12.27 0.31
CA THR A 70 -2.59 12.49 -1.14
C THR A 70 -3.61 13.54 -1.56
N VAL A 71 -4.84 13.45 -1.07
CA VAL A 71 -5.92 14.40 -1.40
C VAL A 71 -5.63 15.79 -0.84
N PHE A 72 -5.18 15.89 0.41
CA PHE A 72 -4.82 17.17 1.02
C PHE A 72 -3.61 17.83 0.34
N SER A 73 -2.65 17.03 -0.17
CA SER A 73 -1.54 17.57 -0.95
C SER A 73 -1.95 18.11 -2.32
N LEU A 74 -3.06 17.62 -2.90
CA LEU A 74 -3.55 18.08 -4.20
C LEU A 74 -4.47 19.30 -4.09
N ALA A 75 -5.11 19.49 -2.94
CA ALA A 75 -6.05 20.58 -2.68
C ALA A 75 -5.39 21.89 -2.23
N ASN A 76 -4.08 21.91 -1.94
CA ASN A 76 -3.33 23.06 -1.44
C ASN A 76 -2.26 23.54 -2.43
#